data_AF-A0A914Y5X0-F1
#
_entry.id   AF-A0A914Y5X0-F1
#
_cell.length_a   1.000
_cell.length_b   1.000
_cell.length_c   1.000
_cell.angle_alpha   90.00
_cell.angle_beta   90.00
_cell.angle_gamma   90.00
#
_symmetry.space_group_name_H-M   'P 1'
#
loop_
_entity.id
_entity.type
_entity.pdbx_description
1 polymer ?
#
loop_
_entity_poly.entity_id
_entity_poly.type
_entity_poly.pdbx_seq_one_letter_code
_entity_poly.pdbx_strand_id
1 'polypeptide(L)'
;MSVFYKRLFKFPMLQQKIFPGDLFFFLKEKPHFSNSNATASEDKKGSTFIDAVCSSAVAESLTIESKINHQVFHVGLFINETTIIHATTFHGVIKETIMNAIISTKPSIVEIYRIQCSDEQRQKAVKFAYSSLGAKYNDIFSPNCINSAGQKSYYCCQFICEAYGRDMFNPHRLNFMENGKILEYWIKYFDERNEPIPQGLPGSHPSILKSSKCLNLIKLFNISKELEISEEEINNKSNSNLNTDLPYICKQSHL
;
A
#
# COMPACT_ATOMS: atom_id res chain seq x y z
N MET A 1 -3.66 9.77 -23.11
CA MET A 1 -3.41 9.63 -21.66
C MET A 1 -4.17 10.72 -20.93
N SER A 2 -5.03 10.36 -19.97
CA SER A 2 -5.79 11.33 -19.17
C SER A 2 -4.83 12.30 -18.45
N VAL A 3 -5.29 13.53 -18.21
CA VAL A 3 -4.55 14.59 -17.47
C VAL A 3 -4.01 14.07 -16.13
N PHE A 4 -4.76 13.17 -15.48
CA PHE A 4 -4.35 12.43 -14.28
C PHE A 4 -3.02 11.68 -14.45
N TYR A 5 -2.84 11.00 -15.60
CA TYR A 5 -1.63 10.22 -15.88
C TYR A 5 -0.39 11.08 -16.13
N LYS A 6 -0.52 12.28 -16.73
CA LYS A 6 0.62 13.18 -16.93
C LYS A 6 1.07 13.85 -15.63
N ARG A 7 0.16 14.10 -14.69
CA ARG A 7 0.42 14.74 -13.38
C ARG A 7 1.20 13.83 -12.42
N LEU A 8 0.92 12.53 -12.49
CA LEU A 8 1.58 11.47 -11.74
C LEU A 8 3.11 11.37 -12.02
N PHE A 9 3.61 11.74 -13.20
CA PHE A 9 5.05 11.69 -13.54
C PHE A 9 5.92 12.77 -12.86
N LYS A 10 5.31 13.76 -12.19
CA LYS A 10 6.01 14.79 -11.41
C LYS A 10 5.94 14.53 -9.90
N PHE A 11 5.57 13.32 -9.48
CA PHE A 11 5.46 13.00 -8.06
C PHE A 11 6.81 13.19 -7.34
N PRO A 12 6.87 13.99 -6.25
CA PRO A 12 8.09 14.17 -5.44
C PRO A 12 8.66 12.85 -4.91
N MET A 13 7.86 11.79 -4.90
CA MET A 13 8.26 10.42 -4.58
C MET A 13 9.37 9.89 -5.47
N LEU A 14 9.41 10.27 -6.75
CA LEU A 14 10.45 9.85 -7.70
C LEU A 14 11.83 10.48 -7.43
N GLN A 15 11.90 11.47 -6.55
CA GLN A 15 13.14 12.14 -6.16
C GLN A 15 13.72 11.59 -4.85
N GLN A 16 13.02 10.68 -4.18
CA GLN A 16 13.49 10.09 -2.94
C GLN A 16 14.59 9.06 -3.21
N LYS A 17 15.60 9.04 -2.34
CA LYS A 17 16.65 8.00 -2.39
C LYS A 17 16.10 6.68 -1.86
N ILE A 18 15.49 5.92 -2.76
CA ILE A 18 14.92 4.59 -2.54
C ILE A 18 15.96 3.55 -2.97
N PHE A 19 16.12 2.49 -2.18
CA PHE A 19 16.98 1.37 -2.54
C PHE A 19 16.16 0.10 -2.77
N PRO A 20 16.65 -0.83 -3.60
CA PRO A 20 16.10 -2.17 -3.65
C PRO A 20 15.99 -2.78 -2.24
N GLY A 21 14.84 -3.35 -1.92
CA GLY A 21 14.51 -3.89 -0.59
C GLY A 21 13.86 -2.89 0.39
N ASP A 22 13.77 -1.59 0.04
CA ASP A 22 12.88 -0.71 0.80
C ASP A 22 11.41 -1.17 0.62
N LEU A 23 10.54 -0.85 1.58
CA LEU A 23 9.13 -1.26 1.58
C LEU A 23 8.21 -0.10 1.23
N PHE A 24 7.15 -0.40 0.50
CA PHE A 24 6.12 0.55 0.08
C PHE A 24 4.77 0.17 0.69
N PHE A 25 4.35 0.91 1.72
CA PHE A 25 3.10 0.67 2.42
C PHE A 25 1.97 1.54 1.88
N PHE A 26 0.78 0.95 1.81
CA PHE A 26 -0.44 1.58 1.31
C PHE A 26 -1.43 1.70 2.47
N LEU A 27 -1.89 2.92 2.70
CA LEU A 27 -2.76 3.27 3.80
C LEU A 27 -4.06 3.89 3.29
N LYS A 28 -5.14 3.63 4.01
CA LYS A 28 -6.46 4.20 3.73
C LYS A 28 -7.11 4.66 5.04
N GLU A 29 -7.94 5.68 4.97
CA GLU A 29 -8.73 6.12 6.13
C GLU A 29 -9.53 4.96 6.73
N LYS A 30 -9.65 4.93 8.06
CA LYS A 30 -10.57 4.00 8.72
C LYS A 30 -11.99 4.31 8.24
N PRO A 31 -12.80 3.29 7.92
CA PRO A 31 -14.22 3.51 7.72
C PRO A 31 -14.80 4.16 8.99
N HIS A 32 -15.47 5.29 8.83
CA HIS A 32 -16.28 5.88 9.90
C HIS A 32 -17.52 5.00 10.10
N PHE A 33 -17.52 4.13 11.10
CA PHE A 33 -18.77 3.62 11.65
C PHE A 33 -19.35 4.72 12.54
N SER A 34 -20.41 5.38 12.08
CA SER A 34 -21.11 6.36 12.90
C SER A 34 -21.72 5.63 14.10
N ASN A 35 -21.33 5.99 15.32
CA ASN A 35 -22.10 5.64 16.51
C ASN A 35 -23.44 6.37 16.39
N SER A 36 -24.48 5.65 16.03
CA SER A 36 -25.82 6.18 16.18
C SER A 36 -26.72 5.11 16.77
N ASN A 37 -27.44 5.50 17.81
CA ASN A 37 -28.77 4.98 18.11
C ASN A 37 -29.74 5.33 16.96
N ALA A 38 -29.32 5.16 15.69
CA ALA A 38 -30.17 5.30 14.53
C ALA A 38 -30.67 3.90 14.17
N THR A 39 -31.98 3.84 14.09
CA THR A 39 -32.78 2.75 13.57
C THR A 39 -32.15 2.10 12.34
N ALA A 40 -32.19 0.77 12.33
CA ALA A 40 -31.71 -0.09 11.27
C ALA A 40 -32.36 0.24 9.91
N SER A 41 -31.77 1.19 9.18
CA SER A 41 -31.92 1.34 7.74
C SER A 41 -30.90 2.38 7.29
N GLU A 42 -30.03 1.98 6.35
CA GLU A 42 -29.01 2.81 5.67
C GLU A 42 -27.57 2.70 6.21
N ASP A 43 -26.96 1.54 6.00
CA ASP A 43 -25.55 1.43 5.57
C ASP A 43 -25.34 0.06 4.88
N LYS A 44 -26.01 -0.15 3.74
CA LYS A 44 -25.87 -1.35 2.89
C LYS A 44 -24.75 -1.21 1.86
N LYS A 45 -23.60 -0.66 2.24
CA LYS A 45 -22.38 -0.85 1.45
C LYS A 45 -21.65 -2.04 2.07
N GLY A 46 -21.81 -3.22 1.48
CA GLY A 46 -21.14 -4.43 1.97
C GLY A 46 -19.66 -4.15 2.19
N SER A 47 -19.12 -4.57 3.33
CA SER A 47 -17.71 -4.41 3.69
C SER A 47 -16.82 -4.99 2.59
N THR A 48 -15.85 -4.24 2.11
CA THR A 48 -14.90 -4.74 1.11
C THR A 48 -13.79 -5.56 1.76
N PHE A 49 -13.01 -6.29 0.94
CA PHE A 49 -11.81 -7.00 1.40
C PHE A 49 -10.86 -6.08 2.19
N ILE A 50 -10.64 -4.87 1.68
CA ILE A 50 -9.75 -3.89 2.31
C ILE A 50 -10.33 -3.42 3.64
N ASP A 51 -11.64 -3.17 3.72
CA ASP A 51 -12.28 -2.75 4.97
C ASP A 51 -12.16 -3.85 6.03
N ALA A 52 -12.36 -5.12 5.63
CA ALA A 52 -12.20 -6.26 6.53
C ALA A 52 -10.75 -6.44 7.02
N VAL A 53 -9.75 -6.27 6.15
CA VAL A 53 -8.33 -6.27 6.54
C VAL A 53 -8.06 -5.15 7.55
N CYS A 54 -8.51 -3.92 7.27
CA CYS A 54 -8.37 -2.79 8.19
C CYS A 54 -9.05 -3.06 9.54
N SER A 55 -10.29 -3.55 9.58
CA SER A 55 -10.99 -3.87 10.84
C SER A 55 -10.35 -5.02 11.62
N SER A 56 -9.56 -5.86 10.96
CA SER A 56 -8.87 -7.00 11.58
C SER A 56 -7.52 -6.63 12.22
N ALA A 57 -7.07 -5.38 12.08
CA ALA A 57 -5.85 -4.90 12.73
C ALA A 57 -6.01 -4.84 14.26
N VAL A 58 -4.96 -5.20 15.00
CA VAL A 58 -4.98 -5.13 16.47
C VAL A 58 -4.79 -3.69 16.97
N ALA A 59 -5.56 -3.32 17.99
CA ALA A 59 -5.58 -1.96 18.56
C ALA A 59 -4.23 -1.52 19.15
N GLU A 60 -3.41 -2.44 19.67
CA GLU A 60 -2.11 -2.12 20.29
C GLU A 60 -1.02 -1.74 19.27
N SER A 61 -1.21 -2.03 17.97
CA SER A 61 -0.27 -1.63 16.92
C SER A 61 -0.37 -0.16 16.53
N LEU A 62 -1.32 0.59 17.11
CA LEU A 62 -1.67 1.98 16.75
C LEU A 62 -0.79 3.05 17.42
N THR A 63 0.46 2.74 17.77
CA THR A 63 1.36 3.76 18.34
C THR A 63 1.83 4.73 17.24
N ILE A 64 1.67 6.04 17.51
CA ILE A 64 1.79 7.19 16.59
C ILE A 64 0.64 7.31 15.58
N GLU A 65 0.10 6.19 15.08
CA GLU A 65 -1.01 6.15 14.11
C GLU A 65 -2.37 6.60 14.66
N SER A 66 -2.57 6.68 15.98
CA SER A 66 -3.81 7.20 16.57
C SER A 66 -4.11 8.68 16.23
N LYS A 67 -3.15 9.43 15.66
CA LYS A 67 -3.38 10.81 15.19
C LYS A 67 -3.78 10.93 13.73
N ILE A 68 -3.52 9.92 12.90
CA ILE A 68 -3.84 9.92 11.47
C ILE A 68 -4.77 8.73 11.30
N ASN A 69 -6.08 8.97 11.18
CA ASN A 69 -7.15 7.95 11.15
C ASN A 69 -7.06 7.01 9.92
N HIS A 70 -5.93 6.35 9.72
CA HIS A 70 -5.57 5.56 8.55
C HIS A 70 -5.00 4.21 8.99
N GLN A 71 -5.28 3.17 8.21
CA GLN A 71 -4.74 1.84 8.42
C GLN A 71 -3.98 1.36 7.21
N VAL A 72 -2.86 0.70 7.47
CA VAL A 72 -2.14 -0.04 6.45
C VAL A 72 -2.95 -1.27 6.03
N PHE A 73 -3.12 -1.45 4.72
CA PHE A 73 -3.84 -2.59 4.14
C PHE A 73 -3.01 -3.37 3.12
N HIS A 74 -1.93 -2.78 2.61
CA HIS A 74 -1.09 -3.42 1.60
C HIS A 74 0.38 -3.00 1.71
N VAL A 75 1.27 -3.83 1.19
CA VAL A 75 2.72 -3.58 1.17
C VAL A 75 3.37 -4.19 -0.07
N GLY A 76 4.38 -3.53 -0.61
CA GLY A 76 5.26 -4.04 -1.66
C GLY A 76 6.74 -3.81 -1.35
N LEU A 77 7.60 -4.50 -2.10
CA LEU A 77 9.06 -4.40 -2.01
C LEU A 77 9.61 -3.65 -3.22
N PHE A 78 10.34 -2.56 -3.00
CA PHE A 78 11.03 -1.84 -4.06
C PHE A 78 12.15 -2.69 -4.66
N ILE A 79 12.23 -2.71 -6.00
CA ILE A 79 13.35 -3.32 -6.74
C ILE A 79 14.21 -2.29 -7.48
N ASN A 80 13.71 -1.06 -7.58
CA ASN A 80 14.38 0.17 -8.01
C ASN A 80 13.50 1.37 -7.57
N GLU A 81 13.82 2.60 -7.96
CA GLU A 81 13.11 3.80 -7.48
C GLU A 81 11.65 3.89 -7.95
N THR A 82 11.26 3.15 -8.99
CA THR A 82 9.96 3.31 -9.67
C THR A 82 9.10 2.06 -9.66
N THR A 83 9.66 0.91 -9.25
CA THR A 83 9.07 -0.40 -9.45
C THR A 83 9.10 -1.21 -8.17
N ILE A 84 7.98 -1.89 -7.90
CA ILE A 84 7.83 -2.81 -6.78
C ILE A 84 7.51 -4.22 -7.26
N ILE A 85 7.79 -5.20 -6.40
CA ILE A 85 7.20 -6.53 -6.44
C ILE A 85 6.31 -6.69 -5.22
N HIS A 86 5.09 -7.18 -5.41
CA HIS A 86 4.09 -7.35 -4.35
C HIS A 86 3.09 -8.47 -4.68
N ALA A 87 2.41 -9.01 -3.67
CA ALA A 87 1.39 -10.04 -3.83
C ALA A 87 -0.02 -9.43 -3.82
N THR A 88 -0.73 -9.48 -4.95
CA THR A 88 -2.08 -8.92 -5.14
C THR A 88 -3.14 -10.02 -5.12
N THR A 89 -4.36 -9.68 -4.70
CA THR A 89 -5.48 -10.64 -4.60
C THR A 89 -5.82 -11.31 -5.93
N PHE A 90 -5.72 -10.57 -7.04
CA PHE A 90 -6.15 -11.06 -8.35
C PHE A 90 -5.02 -11.66 -9.19
N HIS A 91 -3.80 -11.13 -9.11
CA HIS A 91 -2.69 -11.57 -9.95
C HIS A 91 -1.58 -12.33 -9.21
N GLY A 92 -1.68 -12.46 -7.88
CA GLY A 92 -0.60 -13.03 -7.08
C GLY A 92 0.62 -12.11 -7.06
N VAL A 93 1.83 -12.69 -7.04
CA VAL A 93 3.09 -11.94 -7.00
C VAL A 93 3.42 -11.38 -8.37
N ILE A 94 3.33 -10.05 -8.50
CA ILE A 94 3.59 -9.33 -9.75
C ILE A 94 4.65 -8.24 -9.56
N LYS A 95 5.21 -7.80 -10.68
CA LYS A 95 6.08 -6.63 -10.79
C LYS A 95 5.34 -5.52 -11.52
N GLU A 96 5.19 -4.36 -10.90
CA GLU A 96 4.62 -3.19 -11.55
C GLU A 96 5.21 -1.89 -11.02
N THR A 97 4.96 -0.79 -11.74
CA THR A 97 5.39 0.53 -11.27
C THR A 97 4.60 0.93 -10.03
N ILE A 98 5.21 1.74 -9.16
CA ILE A 98 4.50 2.36 -8.03
C ILE A 98 3.23 3.10 -8.45
N MET A 99 3.23 3.63 -9.68
CA MET A 99 2.09 4.37 -10.23
C MET A 99 0.94 3.45 -10.55
N ASN A 100 1.20 2.33 -11.22
CA ASN A 100 0.17 1.33 -11.49
C ASN A 100 -0.40 0.77 -10.19
N ALA A 101 0.47 0.50 -9.21
CA ALA A 101 0.06 0.04 -7.88
C ALA A 101 -0.82 1.08 -7.15
N ILE A 102 -0.49 2.36 -7.18
CA ILE A 102 -1.33 3.43 -6.60
C ILE A 102 -2.68 3.50 -7.32
N ILE A 103 -2.69 3.44 -8.65
CA ILE A 103 -3.93 3.52 -9.44
C ILE A 103 -4.85 2.34 -9.17
N SER A 104 -4.29 1.13 -9.07
CA SER A 104 -5.04 -0.10 -8.87
C SER A 104 -5.57 -0.22 -7.43
N THR A 105 -4.75 0.15 -6.44
CA THR A 105 -5.09 -0.02 -5.01
C THR A 105 -5.78 1.19 -4.39
N LYS A 106 -5.67 2.38 -5.00
CA LYS A 106 -6.29 3.64 -4.57
C LYS A 106 -6.06 3.97 -3.08
N PRO A 107 -4.80 4.02 -2.60
CA PRO A 107 -4.51 4.42 -1.23
C PRO A 107 -4.77 5.91 -1.02
N SER A 108 -5.10 6.29 0.22
CA SER A 108 -5.14 7.71 0.64
C SER A 108 -3.72 8.22 0.95
N ILE A 109 -2.90 7.36 1.57
CA ILE A 109 -1.52 7.66 1.97
C ILE A 109 -0.62 6.52 1.51
N VAL A 110 0.61 6.86 1.11
CA VAL A 110 1.67 5.87 0.95
C VAL A 110 2.87 6.23 1.82
N GLU A 111 3.54 5.21 2.35
CA GLU A 111 4.72 5.36 3.18
C GLU A 111 5.87 4.49 2.67
N ILE A 112 7.08 5.04 2.68
CA ILE A 112 8.31 4.35 2.32
C ILE A 112 9.08 4.03 3.60
N TYR A 113 9.41 2.76 3.80
CA TYR A 113 10.22 2.31 4.93
C TYR A 113 11.52 1.68 4.47
N ARG A 114 12.56 1.86 5.28
CA ARG A 114 13.82 1.16 5.15
C ARG A 114 13.95 0.11 6.23
N ILE A 115 14.28 -1.11 5.82
CA ILE A 115 14.62 -2.20 6.74
C ILE A 115 16.08 -2.04 7.18
N GLN A 116 16.31 -2.06 8.50
CA GLN A 116 17.60 -2.23 9.13
C GLN A 116 18.00 -3.71 9.02
N CYS A 117 18.84 -4.02 8.04
CA CYS A 117 19.35 -5.37 7.77
C CYS A 117 20.73 -5.27 7.11
N SER A 118 21.46 -6.39 7.07
CA SER A 118 22.70 -6.49 6.31
C SER A 118 22.45 -6.43 4.80
N ASP A 119 23.48 -6.05 4.03
CA ASP A 119 23.40 -6.04 2.57
C ASP A 119 23.13 -7.43 1.99
N GLU A 120 23.68 -8.48 2.61
CA GLU A 120 23.41 -9.86 2.20
C GLU A 120 21.93 -10.23 2.37
N GLN A 121 21.32 -9.89 3.50
CA GLN A 121 19.88 -10.11 3.73
C GLN A 121 19.03 -9.35 2.70
N ARG A 122 19.38 -8.09 2.43
CA ARG A 122 18.70 -7.26 1.41
C ARG A 122 18.78 -7.88 0.02
N GLN A 123 19.97 -8.33 -0.39
CA GLN A 123 20.17 -8.99 -1.67
C GLN A 123 19.38 -10.31 -1.76
N LYS A 124 19.37 -11.12 -0.69
CA LYS A 124 18.56 -12.34 -0.60
C LYS A 124 17.06 -12.03 -0.74
N ALA A 125 16.56 -11.00 -0.07
CA ALA A 125 15.16 -10.60 -0.15
C ALA A 125 14.76 -10.15 -1.57
N VAL A 126 15.58 -9.33 -2.23
CA VAL A 126 15.35 -8.91 -3.61
C VAL A 126 15.40 -10.12 -4.56
N LYS A 127 16.36 -11.03 -4.39
CA LYS A 127 16.43 -12.27 -5.19
C LYS A 127 15.20 -13.16 -4.98
N PHE A 128 14.75 -13.31 -3.73
CA PHE A 128 13.53 -14.04 -3.40
C PHE A 128 12.31 -13.42 -4.09
N ALA A 129 12.20 -12.08 -4.05
CA ALA A 129 11.11 -11.36 -4.68
C ALA A 129 11.02 -11.66 -6.19
N TYR A 130 12.14 -11.61 -6.90
CA TYR A 130 12.20 -12.00 -8.31
C TYR A 130 11.83 -13.47 -8.54
N SER A 131 12.35 -14.39 -7.71
CA SER A 131 12.06 -15.83 -7.83
C SER A 131 10.61 -16.21 -7.55
N SER A 132 9.86 -15.32 -6.89
CA SER A 132 8.47 -15.54 -6.51
C SER A 132 7.48 -14.96 -7.50
N LEU A 133 7.92 -14.26 -8.54
CA LEU A 133 7.04 -13.74 -9.59
C LEU A 133 6.19 -14.86 -10.19
N GLY A 134 4.88 -14.62 -10.30
CA GLY A 134 3.91 -15.59 -10.79
C GLY A 134 3.34 -16.55 -9.73
N ALA A 135 3.87 -16.55 -8.49
CA ALA A 135 3.23 -17.24 -7.38
C ALA A 135 1.81 -16.70 -7.15
N LYS A 136 0.88 -17.56 -6.76
CA LYS A 136 -0.54 -17.17 -6.62
C LYS A 136 -0.78 -16.33 -5.38
N TYR A 137 -1.99 -15.79 -5.26
CA TYR A 137 -2.43 -15.19 -4.01
C TYR A 137 -2.81 -16.28 -3.00
N ASN A 138 -2.35 -16.14 -1.76
CA ASN A 138 -2.72 -17.03 -0.66
C ASN A 138 -4.08 -16.57 -0.11
N ASP A 139 -5.14 -17.10 -0.71
CA ASP A 139 -6.54 -16.75 -0.44
C ASP A 139 -7.11 -17.42 0.82
N ILE A 140 -6.34 -18.30 1.46
CA ILE A 140 -6.73 -18.95 2.72
C ILE A 140 -5.80 -18.52 3.87
N PHE A 141 -4.92 -17.56 3.63
CA PHE A 141 -3.93 -17.04 4.58
C PHE A 141 -3.11 -18.15 5.27
N SER A 142 -2.85 -19.26 4.57
CA SER A 142 -2.17 -20.42 5.13
C SER A 142 -0.76 -20.06 5.62
N PRO A 143 -0.33 -20.52 6.82
CA PRO A 143 1.04 -20.33 7.30
C PRO A 143 2.08 -21.03 6.41
N ASN A 144 1.67 -21.99 5.58
CA ASN A 144 2.54 -22.81 4.75
C ASN A 144 2.75 -22.25 3.33
N CYS A 145 2.32 -21.01 3.07
CA CYS A 145 2.49 -20.34 1.77
C CYS A 145 1.85 -21.10 0.60
N ILE A 146 0.65 -21.62 0.83
CA ILE A 146 -0.19 -22.30 -0.16
C ILE A 146 -1.60 -21.70 -0.18
N ASN A 147 -2.25 -21.74 -1.34
CA ASN A 147 -3.62 -21.26 -1.50
C ASN A 147 -4.61 -22.43 -1.37
N SER A 148 -5.90 -22.16 -1.50
CA SER A 148 -6.97 -23.19 -1.50
C SER A 148 -6.78 -24.31 -2.54
N ALA A 149 -6.02 -24.04 -3.60
CA ALA A 149 -5.68 -25.02 -4.64
C ALA A 149 -4.35 -25.77 -4.38
N GLY A 150 -3.72 -25.60 -3.21
CA GLY A 150 -2.44 -26.22 -2.87
C GLY A 150 -1.22 -25.66 -3.62
N GLN A 151 -1.35 -24.50 -4.27
CA GLN A 151 -0.29 -23.87 -5.06
C GLN A 151 0.53 -22.90 -4.22
N LYS A 152 1.84 -22.84 -4.49
CA LYS A 152 2.74 -21.85 -3.89
C LYS A 152 2.17 -20.44 -4.06
N SER A 153 1.98 -19.77 -2.94
CA SER A 153 1.26 -18.50 -2.91
C SER A 153 1.59 -17.67 -1.68
N TYR A 154 1.32 -16.38 -1.78
CA TYR A 154 1.53 -15.44 -0.69
C TYR A 154 0.44 -14.38 -0.65
N TYR A 155 0.13 -13.87 0.54
CA TYR A 155 -0.48 -12.56 0.69
C TYR A 155 0.61 -11.51 0.97
N CYS A 156 0.27 -10.22 0.86
CA CYS A 156 1.25 -9.13 0.71
C CYS A 156 2.31 -9.06 1.81
N CYS A 157 1.92 -9.09 3.09
CA CYS A 157 2.89 -9.02 4.19
C CYS A 157 3.59 -10.36 4.44
N GLN A 158 2.94 -11.51 4.20
CA GLN A 158 3.62 -12.82 4.27
C GLN A 158 4.75 -12.89 3.24
N PHE A 159 4.52 -12.41 2.02
CA PHE A 159 5.55 -12.32 0.99
C PHE A 159 6.80 -11.55 1.48
N ILE A 160 6.62 -10.44 2.20
CA ILE A 160 7.73 -9.67 2.78
C ILE A 160 8.42 -10.44 3.93
N CYS A 161 7.64 -11.07 4.82
CA CYS A 161 8.17 -11.90 5.89
C CYS A 161 9.02 -13.07 5.35
N GLU A 162 8.58 -13.71 4.26
CA GLU A 162 9.36 -14.77 3.62
C GLU A 162 10.63 -14.24 2.94
N ALA A 163 10.56 -13.07 2.30
CA ALA A 163 11.71 -12.49 1.60
C ALA A 163 12.87 -12.18 2.55
N TYR A 164 12.57 -11.64 3.73
CA TYR A 164 13.57 -11.23 4.71
C TYR A 164 13.83 -12.23 5.84
N GLY A 165 12.93 -13.21 6.02
CA GLY A 165 12.91 -14.12 7.17
C GLY A 165 11.93 -13.67 8.24
N ARG A 166 11.03 -14.58 8.65
CA ARG A 166 9.93 -14.28 9.58
C ARG A 166 10.41 -13.72 10.93
N ASP A 167 11.54 -14.20 11.42
CA ASP A 167 12.09 -13.83 12.74
C ASP A 167 12.61 -12.38 12.80
N MET A 168 12.69 -11.69 11.67
CA MET A 168 13.09 -10.28 11.62
C MET A 168 11.94 -9.33 12.00
N PHE A 169 10.69 -9.82 11.98
CA PHE A 169 9.50 -9.01 12.21
C PHE A 169 8.79 -9.41 13.51
N ASN A 170 7.91 -8.54 14.00
CA ASN A 170 7.09 -8.82 15.16
C ASN A 170 6.21 -10.07 14.90
N PRO A 171 6.16 -11.04 15.84
CA PRO A 171 5.32 -12.22 15.66
C PRO A 171 3.84 -11.82 15.65
N HIS A 172 3.06 -12.49 14.81
CA HIS A 172 1.62 -12.25 14.71
C HIS A 172 0.84 -13.57 14.63
N ARG A 173 -0.32 -13.58 15.29
CA ARG A 173 -1.36 -14.58 15.11
C ARG A 173 -2.49 -13.95 14.32
N LEU A 174 -2.87 -14.58 13.21
CA LEU A 174 -3.92 -14.08 12.32
C LEU A 174 -5.17 -13.74 13.13
N ASN A 175 -5.69 -12.55 12.86
CA ASN A 175 -6.90 -12.06 13.47
C ASN A 175 -7.90 -11.73 12.36
N PHE A 176 -9.14 -12.21 12.53
CA PHE A 176 -10.30 -11.99 11.66
C PHE A 176 -11.47 -11.44 12.48
N MET A 177 -11.20 -11.01 13.71
CA MET A 177 -12.17 -10.47 14.65
C MET A 177 -12.05 -8.96 14.79
N GLU A 178 -13.18 -8.32 15.06
CA GLU A 178 -13.26 -6.96 15.59
C GLU A 178 -14.11 -7.01 16.87
N ASN A 179 -13.63 -6.37 17.94
CA ASN A 179 -14.32 -6.36 19.25
C ASN A 179 -14.72 -7.76 19.78
N GLY A 180 -13.88 -8.77 19.52
CA GLY A 180 -14.07 -10.15 19.97
C GLY A 180 -15.05 -10.98 19.15
N LYS A 181 -15.56 -10.48 18.02
CA LYS A 181 -16.42 -11.23 17.09
C LYS A 181 -15.78 -11.33 15.72
N ILE A 182 -15.87 -12.51 15.10
CA ILE A 182 -15.45 -12.69 13.70
C ILE A 182 -16.30 -11.79 12.81
N LEU A 183 -15.66 -11.08 11.89
CA LEU A 183 -16.36 -10.23 10.93
C LEU A 183 -17.18 -11.08 9.96
N GLU A 184 -18.42 -10.66 9.70
CA GLU A 184 -19.34 -11.31 8.74
C GLU A 184 -18.71 -11.45 7.34
N TYR A 185 -17.87 -10.50 6.94
CA TYR A 185 -17.09 -10.58 5.72
C TYR A 185 -16.26 -11.85 5.64
N TRP A 186 -15.51 -12.16 6.71
CA TRP A 186 -14.63 -13.32 6.74
C TRP A 186 -15.40 -14.62 6.80
N ILE A 187 -16.54 -14.65 7.48
CA ILE A 187 -17.44 -15.82 7.48
C ILE A 187 -17.80 -16.18 6.03
N LYS A 188 -18.33 -15.21 5.26
CA LYS A 188 -18.69 -15.44 3.85
C LYS A 188 -17.48 -15.78 2.99
N TYR A 189 -16.38 -15.05 3.17
CA TYR A 189 -15.16 -15.23 2.40
C TYR A 189 -14.61 -16.66 2.51
N PHE A 190 -14.61 -17.23 3.71
CA PHE A 190 -14.09 -18.58 3.95
C PHE A 190 -15.12 -19.68 3.63
N ASP A 191 -16.42 -19.41 3.80
CA ASP A 191 -17.51 -20.31 3.38
C ASP A 191 -17.47 -20.56 1.87
N GLU A 192 -17.31 -19.50 1.06
CA GLU A 192 -17.16 -19.61 -0.41
C GLU A 192 -15.97 -20.47 -0.84
N ARG A 193 -14.96 -20.63 0.03
CA ARG A 193 -13.74 -21.40 -0.23
C ARG A 193 -13.79 -22.81 0.35
N ASN A 194 -14.82 -23.14 1.13
CA ASN A 194 -14.91 -24.38 1.89
C ASN A 194 -13.68 -24.62 2.78
N GLU A 195 -13.20 -23.56 3.43
CA GLU A 195 -12.00 -23.57 4.28
C GLU A 195 -12.33 -22.97 5.66
N PRO A 196 -11.72 -23.46 6.75
CA PRO A 196 -11.92 -22.87 8.07
C PRO A 196 -11.23 -21.51 8.15
N ILE A 197 -11.82 -20.58 8.91
CA ILE A 197 -11.19 -19.29 9.22
C ILE A 197 -9.93 -19.56 10.06
N PRO A 198 -8.71 -19.16 9.62
CA PRO A 198 -7.45 -19.49 10.28
C PRO A 198 -7.17 -18.57 11.48
N GLN A 199 -8.19 -18.28 12.30
CA GLN A 199 -8.09 -17.44 13.48
C GLN A 199 -7.07 -17.99 14.47
N GLY A 200 -6.13 -17.15 14.92
CA GLY A 200 -5.13 -17.50 15.91
C GLY A 200 -3.93 -18.30 15.38
N LEU A 201 -3.94 -18.72 14.11
CA LEU A 201 -2.79 -19.39 13.49
C LEU A 201 -1.63 -18.41 13.28
N PRO A 202 -0.37 -18.90 13.23
CA PRO A 202 0.77 -18.06 12.88
C PRO A 202 0.56 -17.40 11.52
N GLY A 203 0.89 -16.11 11.43
CA GLY A 203 0.79 -15.39 10.18
C GLY A 203 1.44 -14.03 10.26
N SER A 204 0.97 -13.11 9.43
CA SER A 204 1.42 -11.73 9.40
C SER A 204 0.25 -10.82 9.10
N HIS A 205 0.35 -9.59 9.56
CA HIS A 205 -0.60 -8.53 9.25
C HIS A 205 0.20 -7.29 8.90
N PRO A 206 -0.21 -6.50 7.90
CA PRO A 206 0.65 -5.43 7.40
C PRO A 206 0.86 -4.32 8.46
N SER A 207 -0.09 -4.09 9.37
CA SER A 207 0.13 -3.19 10.52
C SER A 207 1.17 -3.70 11.52
N ILE A 208 1.19 -5.01 11.81
CA ILE A 208 2.20 -5.62 12.69
C ILE A 208 3.58 -5.64 12.03
N LEU A 209 3.63 -5.92 10.72
CA LEU A 209 4.84 -5.82 9.93
C LEU A 209 5.42 -4.39 10.08
N LYS A 210 4.60 -3.36 9.82
CA LYS A 210 4.99 -1.95 9.90
C LYS A 210 5.48 -1.50 11.29
N SER A 211 4.93 -2.05 12.36
CA SER A 211 5.35 -1.73 13.73
C SER A 211 6.62 -2.47 14.19
N SER A 212 7.24 -3.25 13.32
CA SER A 212 8.49 -3.95 13.63
C SER A 212 9.66 -2.96 13.80
N LYS A 213 10.47 -3.16 14.85
CA LYS A 213 11.58 -2.26 15.21
C LYS A 213 12.67 -2.12 14.14
N CYS A 214 12.75 -3.09 13.22
CA CYS A 214 13.68 -3.07 12.10
C CYS A 214 13.26 -2.10 10.99
N LEU A 215 12.08 -1.46 11.07
CA LEU A 215 11.59 -0.54 10.04
C LEU A 215 11.75 0.91 10.46
N ASN A 216 12.38 1.71 9.58
CA ASN A 216 12.49 3.15 9.72
C ASN A 216 11.67 3.85 8.63
N LEU A 217 10.75 4.73 9.02
CA LEU A 217 10.03 5.58 8.07
C LEU A 217 11.01 6.53 7.38
N ILE A 218 11.02 6.51 6.04
CA ILE A 218 11.81 7.43 5.22
C ILE A 218 10.96 8.61 4.78
N LYS A 219 9.74 8.34 4.29
CA LYS A 219 8.85 9.37 3.75
C LYS A 219 7.39 8.93 3.75
N LEU A 220 6.50 9.90 3.91
CA LEU A 220 5.06 9.76 3.81
C LEU A 220 4.55 10.71 2.73
N PHE A 221 3.58 10.26 1.93
CA PHE A 221 2.89 11.05 0.92
C PHE A 221 1.38 10.93 1.09
N ASN A 222 0.67 12.06 1.09
CA ASN A 222 -0.79 12.09 1.02
C ASN A 222 -1.20 12.26 -0.44
N ILE A 223 -1.81 11.23 -1.03
CA ILE A 223 -2.02 11.19 -2.48
C ILE A 223 -2.89 12.35 -2.98
N SER A 224 -3.95 12.71 -2.25
CA SER A 224 -4.83 13.82 -2.63
C SER A 224 -4.11 15.16 -2.63
N LYS A 225 -3.36 15.46 -1.54
CA LYS A 225 -2.62 16.72 -1.43
C LYS A 225 -1.50 16.85 -2.45
N GLU A 226 -0.78 15.76 -2.73
CA GLU A 226 0.29 15.76 -3.73
C GLU A 226 -0.26 15.98 -5.15
N LEU A 227 -1.45 15.47 -5.43
CA LEU A 227 -2.14 15.76 -6.69
C LEU A 227 -2.57 17.23 -6.78
N GLU A 228 -3.10 17.82 -5.70
CA GLU A 228 -3.49 19.23 -5.64
C GLU A 228 -2.30 20.19 -5.85
N ILE A 229 -1.16 19.96 -5.17
CA ILE A 229 0.06 20.78 -5.31
C ILE A 229 0.57 20.75 -6.77
N SER A 230 0.48 19.59 -7.43
CA SER A 230 0.87 19.47 -8.83
C SER A 230 0.00 20.33 -9.77
N GLU A 231 -1.23 20.63 -9.39
CA GLU A 231 -2.16 21.47 -10.17
C GLU A 231 -1.86 22.96 -10.01
N GLU A 232 -1.59 23.42 -8.78
CA GLU A 232 -1.21 24.81 -8.51
C GLU A 232 0.11 25.19 -9.22
N GLU A 233 1.13 24.32 -9.17
CA GLU A 233 2.42 24.59 -9.84
C GLU A 233 2.30 24.68 -11.37
N ILE A 234 1.41 23.88 -11.97
CA ILE A 234 1.13 23.93 -13.41
C ILE A 234 0.40 25.22 -13.76
N ASN A 235 -0.61 25.60 -12.97
CA ASN A 235 -1.37 26.83 -13.20
C ASN A 235 -0.47 28.07 -13.05
N ASN A 236 0.42 28.08 -12.05
CA ASN A 236 1.36 29.18 -11.83
C ASN A 236 2.42 29.28 -12.94
N LYS A 237 2.95 28.15 -13.46
CA LYS A 237 3.87 28.14 -14.61
C LYS A 237 3.20 28.53 -15.94
N SER A 238 1.91 28.22 -16.09
CA SER A 238 1.13 28.62 -17.26
C SER A 238 0.88 30.14 -17.25
N ASN A 239 0.63 30.72 -16.06
CA ASN A 239 0.43 32.15 -15.88
C ASN A 239 1.74 32.95 -15.95
N SER A 240 2.89 32.38 -15.56
CA SER A 240 4.20 33.08 -15.67
C SER A 240 4.73 33.15 -17.11
N ASN A 241 4.31 32.24 -18.00
CA ASN A 241 4.71 32.23 -19.41
C ASN A 241 3.87 33.15 -20.32
N LEU A 242 2.90 33.89 -19.75
CA LEU A 242 2.14 34.93 -20.46
C LEU A 242 2.73 36.33 -20.27
N ASN A 243 3.78 36.50 -19.46
CA ASN A 243 4.45 37.77 -19.17
C ASN A 243 5.97 37.72 -19.44
N THR A 244 6.35 37.38 -20.68
CA THR A 244 7.69 37.75 -21.19
C THR A 244 7.53 38.52 -22.49
N ASP A 245 7.56 39.84 -22.31
CA ASP A 245 7.84 40.92 -23.26
C ASP A 245 8.27 40.52 -24.68
N LEU A 246 7.39 40.81 -25.64
CA LEU A 246 7.81 41.15 -27.00
C LEU A 246 8.37 42.58 -26.97
N PRO A 247 9.67 42.82 -27.24
CA PRO A 247 10.13 44.18 -27.40
C PRO A 247 9.55 44.76 -28.69
N TYR A 248 8.75 45.81 -28.52
CA TYR A 248 8.34 46.75 -29.56
C TYR A 248 9.57 47.21 -30.36
N ILE A 249 9.68 46.80 -31.63
CA ILE A 249 10.56 47.48 -32.58
C ILE A 249 9.74 48.54 -33.31
N CYS A 250 9.93 49.77 -32.85
CA CYS A 250 9.51 51.01 -33.49
C CYS A 250 10.24 51.16 -34.84
N LYS A 251 9.50 51.24 -35.95
CA LYS A 251 10.05 51.69 -37.23
C LYS A 251 10.07 53.22 -37.24
N GLN A 252 11.26 53.80 -37.20
CA GLN A 252 11.51 55.18 -37.62
C GLN A 252 12.18 55.19 -39.00
N SER A 253 11.81 56.21 -39.77
CA SER A 253 12.03 56.47 -41.19
C SER A 253 13.43 56.99 -41.53
N HIS A 254 13.92 56.71 -42.75
CA HIS A 254 14.29 57.69 -43.80
C HIS A 254 15.36 57.19 -44.77
N LEU A 255 15.17 57.63 -46.03
CA LEU A 255 15.98 57.53 -47.26
C LEU A 255 15.77 56.27 -48.12
#